data_AF-A0A4R3UPG3-F1
#
_entry.id   AF-A0A4R3UPG3-F1
#
_cell.length_a   1.000
_cell.length_b   1.000
_cell.length_c   1.000
_cell.angle_alpha   90.00
_cell.angle_beta   90.00
_cell.angle_gamma   90.00
#
_symmetry.space_group_name_H-M   'P 1'
#
loop_
_entity.id
_entity.type
_entity.pdbx_description
1 polymer ?
#
loop_
_entity_poly.entity_id
_entity_poly.type
_entity_poly.pdbx_seq_one_letter_code
_entity_poly.pdbx_strand_id
1 'polypeptide(L)'
;MSARWLHYAAVGLVLVLVLVDAAKAECRLLRDVSPTLPALERKLDELQLYRTRTRPECLSYIQWSCEPGWTDIAVHENHRPSCGGDPKTFPAIDHFRVSQDLKVVQWFDMPNAEYLPLEKVCEHEKCSAQKAPDKKTARTAAPALSASAAR
;
A
#
# COMPACT_ATOMS: atom_id res chain seq x y z
N MET A 1 7.51 28.86 -49.33
CA MET A 1 7.60 27.89 -48.22
C MET A 1 6.20 27.42 -47.88
N SER A 2 5.90 26.14 -48.06
CA SER A 2 4.53 25.63 -48.18
C SER A 2 3.86 25.42 -46.81
N ALA A 3 2.58 25.83 -46.72
CA ALA A 3 1.74 25.76 -45.52
C ALA A 3 1.63 24.37 -44.87
N ARG A 4 2.02 23.30 -45.57
CA ARG A 4 2.03 21.91 -45.08
C ARG A 4 3.04 21.70 -43.95
N TRP A 5 4.17 22.40 -43.94
CA TRP A 5 5.18 22.29 -42.87
C TRP A 5 4.68 22.84 -41.53
N LEU A 6 3.88 23.91 -41.56
CA LEU A 6 3.25 24.48 -40.36
C LEU A 6 2.22 23.54 -39.74
N HIS A 7 1.47 22.78 -40.55
CA HIS A 7 0.51 21.81 -40.05
C HIS A 7 1.19 20.62 -39.37
N TYR A 8 2.27 20.07 -39.93
CA TYR A 8 2.98 18.95 -39.28
C TYR A 8 3.66 19.38 -37.96
N ALA A 9 4.22 20.59 -37.91
CA ALA A 9 4.80 21.13 -36.68
C ALA A 9 3.74 21.34 -35.58
N ALA A 10 2.56 21.87 -35.95
CA ALA A 10 1.46 22.06 -35.01
C ALA A 10 0.91 20.73 -34.47
N VAL A 11 0.72 19.73 -35.34
CA VAL A 11 0.25 18.39 -34.92
C VAL A 11 1.27 17.70 -34.02
N GLY A 12 2.57 17.77 -34.34
CA GLY A 12 3.64 17.24 -33.51
C GLY A 12 3.67 17.88 -32.12
N LEU A 13 3.52 19.21 -32.05
CA LEU A 13 3.47 19.94 -30.77
C LEU A 13 2.25 19.53 -29.93
N VAL A 14 1.06 19.43 -30.55
CA VAL A 14 -0.17 18.99 -29.85
C VAL A 14 -0.02 17.56 -29.33
N LEU A 15 0.56 16.65 -30.11
CA LEU A 15 0.78 15.26 -29.68
C LEU A 15 1.74 15.20 -28.48
N VAL A 16 2.84 15.96 -28.50
CA VAL A 16 3.77 16.05 -27.38
C VAL A 16 3.09 16.62 -26.14
N LEU A 17 2.27 17.66 -26.29
CA LEU A 17 1.52 18.25 -25.17
C LEU A 17 0.53 17.25 -24.55
N VAL A 18 -0.20 16.47 -25.38
CA VAL A 18 -1.12 15.43 -24.90
C VAL A 18 -0.39 14.33 -24.13
N LEU A 19 0.81 13.91 -24.58
CA LEU A 19 1.60 12.91 -23.87
C LEU A 19 2.14 13.43 -22.53
N VAL A 20 2.52 14.71 -22.44
CA VAL A 20 2.99 15.34 -21.19
C VAL A 20 1.85 15.51 -20.18
N ASP A 21 0.63 15.84 -20.63
CA ASP A 21 -0.53 15.94 -19.75
C ASP A 21 -1.00 14.56 -19.24
N ALA A 22 -0.90 13.51 -20.05
CA ALA A 22 -1.20 12.14 -19.61
C ALA A 22 -0.28 11.68 -18.47
N ALA A 23 1.02 12.02 -18.53
CA ALA A 23 1.98 11.73 -17.46
C ALA A 23 1.76 12.57 -16.17
N LYS A 24 1.10 13.73 -16.27
CA LYS A 24 0.74 14.55 -15.09
C LYS A 24 -0.61 14.17 -14.47
N ALA A 25 -1.48 13.50 -15.23
CA ALA A 25 -2.83 13.15 -14.78
C ALA A 25 -2.87 12.07 -13.68
N GLU A 26 -1.77 11.35 -13.43
CA GLU A 26 -1.73 10.24 -12.47
C GLU A 26 -1.63 10.68 -11.00
N CYS A 27 -1.23 11.94 -10.72
CA CYS A 27 -1.21 12.52 -9.37
C CYS A 27 -2.51 13.25 -8.99
N ARG A 28 -3.61 13.05 -9.73
CA ARG A 28 -4.87 13.79 -9.49
C ARG A 28 -5.75 13.19 -8.38
N LEU A 29 -5.30 12.15 -7.68
CA LEU A 29 -6.04 11.45 -6.62
C LEU A 29 -5.51 11.73 -5.19
N LEU A 30 -4.99 12.93 -4.89
CA LEU A 30 -4.84 13.36 -3.48
C LEU A 30 -6.20 13.65 -2.80
N ARG A 31 -7.32 13.56 -3.53
CA ARG A 31 -8.66 13.86 -3.04
C ARG A 31 -9.57 12.64 -2.92
N ASP A 32 -9.36 11.60 -3.72
CA ASP A 32 -10.06 10.33 -3.55
C ASP A 32 -9.20 9.45 -2.64
N VAL A 33 -9.78 8.98 -1.54
CA VAL A 33 -9.15 8.01 -0.64
C VAL A 33 -8.76 6.81 -1.50
N SER A 34 -7.46 6.63 -1.74
CA SER A 34 -6.97 5.52 -2.56
C SER A 34 -7.52 4.20 -2.01
N PRO A 35 -8.03 3.28 -2.86
CA PRO A 35 -8.50 1.97 -2.40
C PRO A 35 -7.40 1.16 -1.71
N THR A 36 -6.13 1.57 -1.86
CA THR A 36 -4.98 0.99 -1.17
C THR A 36 -4.96 1.26 0.33
N LEU A 37 -5.49 2.40 0.80
CA LEU A 37 -5.42 2.78 2.20
C LEU A 37 -6.25 1.84 3.10
N PRO A 38 -7.55 1.60 2.86
CA PRO A 38 -8.32 0.66 3.68
C PRO A 38 -7.76 -0.78 3.66
N ALA A 39 -7.14 -1.18 2.53
CA ALA A 39 -6.49 -2.48 2.41
C ALA A 39 -5.21 -2.56 3.27
N LEU A 40 -4.40 -1.50 3.27
CA LEU A 40 -3.23 -1.38 4.13
C LEU A 40 -3.64 -1.38 5.61
N GLU A 41 -4.58 -0.52 6.02
CA GLU A 41 -5.07 -0.43 7.40
C GLU A 41 -5.50 -1.80 7.94
N ARG A 42 -6.28 -2.55 7.16
CA ARG A 42 -6.70 -3.91 7.53
C ARG A 42 -5.51 -4.84 7.72
N LYS A 43 -4.55 -4.83 6.79
CA LYS A 43 -3.37 -5.70 6.87
C LYS A 43 -2.50 -5.37 8.09
N LEU A 44 -2.35 -4.09 8.43
CA LEU A 44 -1.59 -3.65 9.60
C LEU A 44 -2.30 -4.00 10.92
N ASP A 45 -3.63 -3.93 10.99
CA ASP A 45 -4.41 -4.37 12.15
C ASP A 45 -4.39 -5.90 12.33
N GLU A 46 -4.50 -6.67 11.24
CA GLU A 46 -4.36 -8.13 11.24
C GLU A 46 -2.99 -8.57 11.77
N LEU A 47 -1.93 -7.85 11.41
CA LEU A 47 -0.58 -8.07 11.93
C LEU A 47 -0.39 -7.57 13.36
N GLN A 48 -1.34 -6.78 13.87
CA GLN A 48 -1.24 -6.06 15.14
C GLN A 48 0.03 -5.22 15.26
N LEU A 49 0.52 -4.69 14.13
CA LEU A 49 1.86 -4.10 14.03
C LEU A 49 2.12 -3.02 15.09
N TYR A 50 1.11 -2.18 15.35
CA TYR A 50 1.25 -1.02 16.23
C TYR A 50 0.80 -1.24 17.67
N ARG A 51 0.21 -2.39 18.02
CA ARG A 51 -0.45 -2.56 19.33
C ARG A 51 0.47 -2.37 20.54
N THR A 52 1.77 -2.59 20.37
CA THR A 52 2.78 -2.39 21.42
C THR A 52 3.28 -0.95 21.51
N ARG A 53 3.16 -0.16 20.44
CA ARG A 53 3.63 1.23 20.34
C ARG A 53 2.54 2.24 20.67
N THR A 54 1.37 2.11 20.06
CA THR A 54 0.25 3.06 20.22
C THR A 54 -1.10 2.38 19.96
N ARG A 55 -2.18 3.11 20.19
CA ARG A 55 -3.53 2.62 19.91
C ARG A 55 -3.92 2.89 18.45
N PRO A 56 -4.62 1.98 17.77
CA PRO A 56 -4.99 2.16 16.36
C PRO A 56 -5.74 3.47 16.09
N GLU A 57 -6.61 3.92 17.00
CA GLU A 57 -7.32 5.20 16.84
C GLU A 57 -6.40 6.43 16.90
N CYS A 58 -5.17 6.26 17.38
CA CYS A 58 -4.14 7.29 17.48
C CYS A 58 -3.17 7.26 16.29
N LEU A 59 -3.47 6.50 15.24
CA LEU A 59 -2.75 6.54 13.98
C LEU A 59 -3.45 7.45 12.97
N SER A 60 -2.68 8.01 12.04
CA SER A 60 -3.18 8.77 10.91
C SER A 60 -2.33 8.47 9.69
N TYR A 61 -2.98 8.37 8.52
CA TYR A 61 -2.33 7.92 7.30
C TYR A 61 -2.31 9.07 6.29
N ILE A 62 -1.14 9.34 5.72
CA ILE A 62 -0.96 10.37 4.70
C ILE A 62 -0.37 9.74 3.46
N GLN A 63 -1.11 9.84 2.35
CA GLN A 63 -0.57 9.53 1.04
C GLN A 63 0.35 10.67 0.58
N TRP A 64 1.59 10.35 0.24
CA TRP A 64 2.61 11.37 -0.07
C TRP A 64 3.19 11.26 -1.48
N SER A 65 3.05 10.12 -2.15
CA SER A 65 3.44 9.93 -3.55
C SER A 65 2.52 8.93 -4.27
N CYS A 66 2.36 9.15 -5.58
CA CYS A 66 1.64 8.28 -6.50
C CYS A 66 2.56 7.99 -7.68
N GLU A 67 3.55 7.13 -7.49
CA GLU A 67 4.31 6.58 -8.61
C GLU A 67 3.39 5.69 -9.47
N PRO A 68 3.57 5.62 -10.80
CA PRO A 68 2.78 4.73 -11.63
C PRO A 68 2.80 3.29 -11.10
N GLY A 69 1.62 2.73 -10.84
CA GLY A 69 1.44 1.38 -10.30
C GLY A 69 1.58 1.25 -8.77
N TRP A 70 1.91 2.34 -8.06
CA TRP A 70 2.12 2.33 -6.61
C TRP A 70 1.37 3.46 -5.89
N THR A 71 1.21 3.31 -4.58
CA THR A 71 0.74 4.35 -3.67
C THR A 71 1.62 4.33 -2.43
N ASP A 72 2.26 5.45 -2.14
CA ASP A 72 3.12 5.58 -0.96
C ASP A 72 2.36 6.26 0.17
N ILE A 73 2.36 5.61 1.34
CA ILE A 73 1.57 5.97 2.52
C ILE A 73 2.51 6.08 3.71
N ALA A 74 2.51 7.24 4.38
CA ALA A 74 3.17 7.44 5.65
C ALA A 74 2.17 7.21 6.79
N VAL A 75 2.60 6.49 7.83
CA VAL A 75 1.84 6.32 9.08
C VAL A 75 2.39 7.28 10.10
N HIS A 76 1.50 8.04 10.72
CA HIS A 76 1.83 9.05 11.72
C HIS A 76 1.13 8.77 13.05
N GLU A 77 1.76 9.20 14.14
CA GLU A 77 1.09 9.30 15.43
C GLU A 77 0.27 10.59 15.51
N ASN A 78 -0.99 10.45 15.92
CA ASN A 78 -1.90 11.55 16.15
C ASN A 78 -1.83 11.99 17.61
N HIS A 79 -1.23 13.15 17.87
CA HIS A 79 -1.06 13.69 19.23
C HIS A 79 -2.23 14.56 19.72
N ARG A 80 -3.47 14.22 19.32
CA ARG A 80 -4.67 14.82 19.92
C ARG A 80 -4.75 14.51 21.43
N PRO A 81 -5.52 15.29 22.23
CA PRO A 81 -5.54 15.14 23.69
C PRO A 81 -5.84 13.73 24.19
N SER A 82 -6.68 12.96 23.46
CA SER A 82 -7.01 11.59 23.84
C SER A 82 -5.89 10.58 23.58
N CYS A 83 -4.86 10.93 22.81
CA CYS A 83 -3.77 10.05 22.38
C CYS A 83 -2.43 10.35 23.06
N GLY A 84 -2.29 11.52 23.69
CA GLY A 84 -1.04 11.95 24.33
C GLY A 84 0.00 12.46 23.32
N GLY A 85 1.23 12.68 23.77
CA GLY A 85 2.31 13.26 22.96
C GLY A 85 2.31 14.79 22.93
N ASP A 86 3.27 15.37 22.21
CA ASP A 86 3.33 16.82 21.99
C ASP A 86 2.37 17.19 20.85
N PRO A 87 1.31 17.98 21.10
CA PRO A 87 0.32 18.35 20.09
C PRO A 87 0.90 19.26 18.98
N LYS A 88 2.12 19.77 19.13
CA LYS A 88 2.83 20.51 18.07
C LYS A 88 3.63 19.61 17.14
N THR A 89 3.60 18.30 17.36
CA THR A 89 4.31 17.31 16.55
C THR A 89 3.33 16.33 15.92
N PHE A 90 3.73 15.80 14.76
CA PHE A 90 2.96 14.82 14.01
C PHE A 90 3.94 13.84 13.33
N PRO A 91 4.70 13.07 14.13
CA PRO A 91 5.81 12.29 13.62
C PRO A 91 5.33 11.16 12.70
N ALA A 92 6.02 10.97 11.58
CA ALA A 92 5.90 9.74 10.79
C ALA A 92 6.66 8.62 11.51
N ILE A 93 6.02 7.48 11.71
CA ILE A 93 6.61 6.31 12.38
C ILE A 93 6.97 5.19 11.41
N ASP A 94 6.33 5.14 10.24
CA ASP A 94 6.63 4.18 9.18
C ASP A 94 6.19 4.72 7.82
N HIS A 95 6.78 4.18 6.76
CA HIS A 95 6.36 4.39 5.38
C HIS A 95 6.10 3.06 4.69
N PHE A 96 5.02 3.01 3.92
CA PHE A 96 4.63 1.86 3.13
C PHE A 96 4.45 2.24 1.67
N ARG A 97 4.71 1.26 0.81
CA ARG A 97 4.43 1.32 -0.62
C ARG A 97 3.51 0.17 -0.99
N VAL A 98 2.36 0.49 -1.59
CA VAL A 98 1.30 -0.46 -1.91
C VAL A 98 1.06 -0.49 -3.40
N SER A 99 1.07 -1.67 -4.03
CA SER A 99 0.78 -1.79 -5.44
C SER A 99 -0.69 -1.45 -5.70
N GLN A 100 -1.00 -0.83 -6.85
CA GLN A 100 -2.39 -0.48 -7.20
C GLN A 100 -3.31 -1.70 -7.31
N ASP A 101 -2.75 -2.88 -7.61
CA ASP A 101 -3.49 -4.15 -7.62
C ASP A 101 -3.61 -4.83 -6.23
N LEU A 102 -3.11 -4.17 -5.18
CA LEU A 102 -3.15 -4.58 -3.77
C LEU A 102 -2.43 -5.88 -3.44
N LYS A 103 -1.68 -6.45 -4.38
CA LYS A 103 -0.98 -7.73 -4.17
C LYS A 103 0.32 -7.57 -3.39
N VAL A 104 0.95 -6.41 -3.48
CA VAL A 104 2.26 -6.16 -2.89
C VAL A 104 2.16 -4.99 -1.93
N VAL A 105 2.63 -5.22 -0.71
CA VAL A 105 2.83 -4.18 0.31
C VAL A 105 4.29 -4.27 0.74
N GLN A 106 4.98 -3.14 0.67
CA GLN A 106 6.35 -3.00 1.11
C GLN A 106 6.43 -1.99 2.25
N TRP A 107 7.36 -2.25 3.16
CA TRP A 107 7.73 -1.36 4.26
C TRP A 107 9.08 -0.72 3.94
N PHE A 108 9.23 0.56 4.23
CA PHE A 108 10.46 1.28 4.02
C PHE A 108 11.40 1.12 5.23
N ASP A 109 12.50 0.41 5.03
CA ASP A 109 13.55 0.24 6.02
C ASP A 109 14.44 1.49 6.05
N MET A 110 14.16 2.38 7.00
CA MET A 110 14.79 3.70 7.05
C MET A 110 16.34 3.66 7.17
N PRO A 111 16.95 2.80 8.03
CA PRO A 111 18.40 2.63 8.09
C PRO A 111 19.08 2.30 6.76
N ASN A 112 18.47 1.46 5.92
CA ASN A 112 19.07 1.00 4.66
C ASN A 112 18.50 1.74 3.43
N ALA A 113 17.49 2.60 3.64
CA ALA A 113 16.79 3.35 2.60
C ALA A 113 16.21 2.46 1.48
N GLU A 114 15.66 1.30 1.85
CA GLU A 114 15.13 0.31 0.91
C GLU A 114 13.70 -0.11 1.24
N TYR A 115 12.96 -0.54 0.21
CA TYR A 115 11.63 -1.11 0.39
C TYR A 115 11.71 -2.64 0.53
N LEU A 116 11.36 -3.13 1.71
CA LEU A 116 11.32 -4.54 2.04
C LEU A 116 9.90 -5.10 1.97
N PRO A 117 9.71 -6.42 1.74
CA PRO A 117 8.40 -7.05 1.90
C PRO A 117 7.83 -6.79 3.30
N LEU A 118 6.51 -6.57 3.39
CA LEU A 118 5.85 -6.25 4.66
C LEU A 118 6.21 -7.22 5.80
N GLU A 119 6.39 -8.51 5.50
CA GLU A 119 6.69 -9.54 6.49
C GLU A 119 7.99 -9.25 7.27
N LYS A 120 8.92 -8.49 6.67
CA LYS A 120 10.16 -8.06 7.33
C LYS A 120 9.93 -7.07 8.46
N VAL A 121 8.86 -6.27 8.41
CA VAL A 121 8.54 -5.35 9.51
C VAL A 121 8.37 -6.09 10.83
N CYS A 122 7.82 -7.31 10.78
CA CYS A 122 7.56 -8.12 11.98
C CYS A 122 8.80 -8.76 12.57
N GLU A 123 9.86 -8.93 11.77
CA GLU A 123 11.18 -9.32 12.29
C GLU A 123 11.79 -8.18 13.13
N HIS A 124 11.55 -6.93 12.74
CA HIS A 124 12.00 -5.74 13.47
C HIS A 124 11.10 -5.43 14.69
N GLU A 125 9.78 -5.51 14.52
CA GLU A 125 8.78 -5.01 15.50
C GLU A 125 8.13 -6.08 16.37
N LYS A 126 8.45 -7.36 16.16
CA LYS A 126 7.89 -8.51 16.91
C LYS A 126 6.36 -8.57 16.85
N CYS A 127 5.79 -8.57 15.63
CA CYS A 127 4.34 -8.70 15.46
C CYS A 127 3.79 -10.00 16.07
N SER A 128 2.55 -9.93 16.56
CA SER A 128 1.83 -11.07 17.15
C SER A 128 1.45 -12.17 16.12
N ALA A 129 1.45 -11.85 14.82
CA ALA A 129 0.78 -12.64 13.78
C ALA A 129 1.67 -13.64 13.03
N GLN A 130 2.93 -13.87 13.41
CA GLN A 130 3.83 -14.80 12.71
C GLN A 130 3.50 -16.30 12.87
N LYS A 131 2.24 -16.69 13.09
CA LYS A 131 1.80 -18.06 12.83
C LYS A 131 1.18 -18.13 11.44
N ALA A 132 2.03 -18.17 10.41
CA ALA A 132 1.61 -18.72 9.12
C ALA A 132 1.12 -20.16 9.34
N PRO A 133 0.06 -20.62 8.67
CA PRO A 133 -0.31 -22.02 8.72
C PRO A 133 0.83 -22.84 8.10
N ASP A 134 1.37 -23.77 8.88
CA ASP A 134 2.32 -24.76 8.39
C ASP A 134 1.77 -25.39 7.10
N LYS A 135 2.51 -25.24 5.99
CA LYS A 135 2.23 -25.88 4.69
C LYS A 135 2.17 -27.42 4.75
N LYS A 136 2.28 -28.03 5.94
CA LYS A 136 2.41 -29.47 6.13
C LYS A 136 1.08 -30.22 6.27
N THR A 137 -0.06 -29.54 6.43
CA THR A 137 -1.34 -30.21 6.72
C THR A 137 -2.30 -30.31 5.52
N ALA A 138 -1.90 -29.88 4.31
CA ALA A 138 -2.75 -29.94 3.11
C ALA A 138 -2.66 -31.26 2.32
N ARG A 139 -2.04 -32.32 2.87
CA ARG A 139 -2.08 -33.68 2.32
C ARG A 139 -2.59 -34.64 3.38
N THR A 140 -3.88 -34.68 3.65
CA THR A 140 -4.65 -35.89 4.00
C THR A 140 -6.13 -35.50 4.09
N ALA A 141 -6.79 -35.42 2.94
CA ALA A 141 -8.24 -35.55 2.86
C ALA A 141 -8.57 -36.05 1.44
N ALA A 142 -8.33 -37.34 1.23
CA ALA A 142 -8.95 -38.05 0.12
C ALA A 142 -10.44 -38.24 0.45
N PRO A 143 -11.36 -38.07 -0.52
CA PRO A 143 -12.78 -38.27 -0.27
C PRO A 143 -13.09 -39.77 -0.20
N ALA A 144 -13.74 -40.20 0.88
CA ALA A 144 -14.36 -41.50 0.96
C ALA A 144 -15.64 -41.51 0.09
N LEU A 145 -15.51 -42.03 -1.13
CA LEU A 145 -16.64 -42.56 -1.90
C LEU A 145 -17.10 -43.85 -1.22
N SER A 146 -18.29 -43.84 -0.60
CA SER A 146 -19.04 -45.07 -0.37
C SER A 146 -20.36 -44.97 -1.12
N ALA A 147 -20.44 -45.72 -2.20
CA ALA A 147 -21.67 -46.03 -2.90
C ALA A 147 -22.55 -46.91 -2.00
N SER A 148 -23.79 -46.51 -1.78
CA SER A 148 -24.84 -47.43 -1.35
C SER A 148 -25.80 -47.60 -2.53
N ALA A 149 -25.62 -48.72 -3.23
CA ALA A 149 -26.51 -49.21 -4.25
C ALA A 149 -27.15 -50.51 -3.74
N ALA A 150 -28.48 -50.50 -3.71
CA ALA A 150 -29.40 -51.62 -3.89
C ALA A 150 -29.08 -52.98 -3.25
N ARG A 151 -29.94 -53.41 -2.33
CA ARG A 151 -30.86 -54.55 -2.50
C ARG A 151 -31.85 -54.63 -1.35
#